data_AF-A0AAD5S8L8-F1
#
_entry.id   AF-A0AAD5S8L8-F1
#
_cell.length_a   1.000
_cell.length_b   1.000
_cell.length_c   1.000
_cell.angle_alpha   90.00
_cell.angle_beta   90.00
_cell.angle_gamma   90.00
#
_symmetry.space_group_name_H-M   'P 1'
#
loop_
_entity.id
_entity.type
_entity.pdbx_description
1 polymer ?
#
loop_
_entity_poly.entity_id
_entity_poly.type
_entity_poly.pdbx_seq_one_letter_code
_entity_poly.pdbx_strand_id
1 'polypeptide(L)'
;MSTSPAPANPFNPPAPQSSSTTRASTANVTTTDAGTKLHKFIRKAFPTICTSRSQVHRAFKESKVLLNDRLGSETMVLMEGDKVSLLRDLADSQRDTNYVKIDIKHEDDHVAIVLKPSGIATRQLQTKTLERALPYNLTRSTQPDALDQPYPINDLSRATSGLVVVAKTEGMKTKLRDMLGHNQIDLRYHLICHGNLGTTGGKEEGEEFVIPEDLDGAPAATVCKILKITRTRNSPSGYVTTAQCHSLHGSSKHQIRIHLLNKSHPVIGNSKYTELHRSAKGNGVYMALTSIRFVHPANGEQMSMEVPEPAKFEAFRIKDQKAWERKRLEEEEALRTVRDGEGEGDVEGLRDGPLAYVTGEQEFYGLKFHVTPAVMVPRPASQTLVRTVVAHLQQTGIESPSILDLGTGSGCLLISTLTAFPFATGVGLDASPTALEVAKRNSYKLSVSDRSSFILGEFAKLGQALSILKAICDGPQPRYPFDVIICNPPYLNKRRTKNFEAQALKGEPEEALFAGGTGYEAYEAIEEGLKDVGGEGVEGVSALRAGTLLVLEVAPGMAKIVKQIFEKRGRKFKVANQEDGVSGPSVVAVESSEIEQADTLNVGGGEGRWTFVDLIRDDKGLERCIVFRRTG
;
A
#
# COMPACT_ATOMS: atom_id res chain seq x y z
N MET A 1 -1.36 -87.78 -19.18
CA MET A 1 0.08 -87.79 -18.80
C MET A 1 0.24 -86.91 -17.58
N SER A 2 0.66 -87.52 -16.48
CA SER A 2 1.01 -86.87 -15.22
C SER A 2 2.39 -86.23 -15.35
N THR A 3 2.54 -84.95 -15.04
CA THR A 3 3.83 -84.37 -14.66
C THR A 3 3.62 -83.40 -13.49
N SER A 4 4.26 -83.74 -12.38
CA SER A 4 4.28 -83.06 -11.08
C SER A 4 4.69 -81.59 -11.15
N PRO A 5 4.28 -80.75 -10.16
CA PRO A 5 4.80 -79.40 -10.03
C PRO A 5 6.29 -79.41 -9.66
N ALA A 6 7.04 -78.47 -10.24
CA ALA A 6 8.46 -78.25 -9.94
C ALA A 6 8.68 -77.88 -8.46
N PRO A 7 9.82 -78.28 -7.85
CA PRO A 7 10.08 -78.03 -6.44
C PRO A 7 10.26 -76.53 -6.17
N ALA A 8 9.68 -76.07 -5.05
CA ALA A 8 9.86 -74.72 -4.54
C ALA A 8 11.34 -74.47 -4.17
N ASN A 9 11.89 -73.37 -4.68
CA ASN A 9 13.25 -72.94 -4.41
C ASN A 9 13.38 -72.47 -2.93
N PRO A 10 14.32 -72.97 -2.10
CA PRO A 10 14.34 -72.72 -0.65
C PRO A 10 14.79 -71.32 -0.20
N PHE A 11 15.02 -70.38 -1.13
CA PHE A 11 15.68 -69.10 -0.85
C PHE A 11 14.83 -67.84 -1.04
N ASN A 12 13.51 -67.97 -1.25
CA ASN A 12 12.66 -66.78 -1.29
C ASN A 12 12.09 -66.50 0.11
N PRO A 13 12.43 -65.35 0.75
CA PRO A 13 11.67 -64.92 1.91
C PRO A 13 10.19 -64.76 1.49
N PRO A 14 9.23 -65.16 2.33
CA PRO A 14 7.82 -64.91 2.04
C PRO A 14 7.61 -63.42 1.81
N ALA A 15 6.67 -63.07 0.92
CA ALA A 15 6.25 -61.69 0.74
C ALA A 15 5.95 -61.11 2.13
N PRO A 16 6.46 -59.91 2.47
CA PRO A 16 6.19 -59.33 3.78
C PRO A 16 4.68 -59.32 3.98
N GLN A 17 4.23 -59.95 5.08
CA GLN A 17 2.82 -59.97 5.44
C GLN A 17 2.33 -58.53 5.49
N SER A 18 1.34 -58.20 4.67
CA SER A 18 0.75 -56.86 4.64
C SER A 18 0.09 -56.63 6.00
N SER A 19 0.76 -55.87 6.87
CA SER A 19 0.09 -55.21 7.97
C SER A 19 -0.98 -54.28 7.38
N SER A 20 -2.08 -54.06 8.11
CA SER A 20 -3.12 -53.09 7.74
C SER A 20 -2.63 -51.63 7.58
N THR A 21 -1.34 -51.37 7.80
CA THR A 21 -0.68 -50.06 7.74
C THR A 21 0.18 -49.84 6.48
N THR A 22 0.32 -50.85 5.61
CA THR A 22 1.16 -50.76 4.40
C THR A 22 0.33 -50.35 3.16
N ARG A 23 0.66 -49.21 2.54
CA ARG A 23 0.07 -48.73 1.28
C ARG A 23 1.00 -48.97 0.10
N ALA A 24 0.49 -49.51 -0.99
CA ALA A 24 1.18 -49.56 -2.28
C ALA A 24 0.79 -48.36 -3.15
N SER A 25 1.77 -47.75 -3.82
CA SER A 25 1.55 -46.72 -4.84
C SER A 25 2.05 -47.28 -6.16
N THR A 26 1.28 -47.18 -7.22
CA THR A 26 1.53 -47.93 -8.44
C THR A 26 1.66 -46.98 -9.64
N ALA A 27 2.63 -47.26 -10.51
CA ALA A 27 2.81 -46.59 -11.77
C ALA A 27 3.08 -47.62 -12.87
N ASN A 28 2.44 -47.43 -14.02
CA ASN A 28 2.69 -48.26 -15.20
C ASN A 28 3.78 -47.61 -16.06
N VAL A 29 4.65 -48.44 -16.63
CA VAL A 29 5.72 -48.01 -17.52
C VAL A 29 5.15 -47.74 -18.91
N THR A 30 5.32 -46.51 -19.39
CA THR A 30 4.91 -46.09 -20.74
C THR A 30 5.97 -46.47 -21.79
N THR A 31 5.62 -46.42 -23.07
CA THR A 31 6.56 -46.60 -24.20
C THR A 31 7.80 -45.71 -24.08
N THR A 32 7.63 -44.49 -23.56
CA THR A 32 8.72 -43.51 -23.36
C THR A 32 9.63 -43.82 -22.17
N ASP A 33 9.20 -44.67 -21.24
CA ASP A 33 9.95 -45.07 -20.05
C ASP A 33 10.53 -46.50 -20.15
N ALA A 34 10.14 -47.25 -21.18
CA ALA A 34 10.74 -48.53 -21.51
C ALA A 34 12.25 -48.39 -21.79
N GLY A 35 13.05 -49.36 -21.34
CA GLY A 35 14.51 -49.32 -21.42
C GLY A 35 15.17 -48.51 -20.30
N THR A 36 14.42 -47.83 -19.43
CA THR A 36 14.99 -47.15 -18.26
C THR A 36 15.23 -48.13 -17.12
N LYS A 37 16.26 -47.87 -16.30
CA LYS A 37 16.53 -48.64 -15.08
C LYS A 37 15.49 -48.31 -14.00
N LEU A 38 15.04 -49.32 -13.25
CA LEU A 38 13.99 -49.21 -12.24
C LEU A 38 14.27 -48.10 -11.21
N HIS A 39 15.50 -47.96 -10.70
CA HIS A 39 15.83 -46.88 -9.76
C HIS A 39 15.67 -45.46 -10.35
N LYS A 40 15.89 -45.29 -11.67
CA LYS A 40 15.68 -43.99 -12.35
C LYS A 40 14.19 -43.72 -12.53
N PHE A 41 13.44 -44.75 -12.92
CA PHE A 41 11.99 -44.65 -13.09
C PHE A 41 11.29 -44.31 -11.78
N ILE A 42 11.66 -44.92 -10.65
CA ILE A 42 11.04 -44.63 -9.34
C ILE A 42 11.12 -43.14 -8.99
N ARG A 43 12.25 -42.48 -9.25
CA ARG A 43 12.40 -41.05 -8.96
C ARG A 43 11.51 -40.17 -9.87
N LYS A 44 11.24 -40.63 -11.09
CA LYS A 44 10.36 -39.96 -12.06
C LYS A 44 8.88 -40.21 -11.75
N ALA A 45 8.53 -41.46 -11.45
CA ALA A 45 7.16 -41.93 -11.25
C ALA A 45 6.61 -41.59 -9.86
N PHE A 46 7.48 -41.53 -8.83
CA PHE A 46 7.11 -41.25 -7.45
C PHE A 46 7.86 -40.04 -6.86
N PRO A 47 7.83 -38.86 -7.53
CA PRO A 47 8.63 -37.70 -7.15
C PRO A 47 8.19 -37.11 -5.80
N THR A 48 6.96 -37.38 -5.37
CA THR A 48 6.45 -36.95 -4.06
C THR A 48 6.84 -37.91 -2.93
N ILE A 49 7.24 -39.15 -3.24
CA ILE A 49 7.57 -40.19 -2.25
C ILE A 49 9.09 -40.33 -2.10
N CYS A 50 9.81 -40.46 -3.22
CA CYS A 50 11.27 -40.56 -3.24
C CYS A 50 11.87 -39.34 -3.95
N THR A 51 12.27 -38.35 -3.17
CA THR A 51 12.83 -37.09 -3.70
C THR A 51 14.33 -37.15 -3.94
N SER A 52 15.04 -38.09 -3.30
CA SER A 52 16.50 -38.23 -3.41
C SER A 52 16.94 -39.63 -3.81
N ARG A 53 18.14 -39.74 -4.41
CA ARG A 53 18.76 -41.03 -4.73
C ARG A 53 18.91 -41.91 -3.49
N SER A 54 19.26 -41.32 -2.35
CA SER A 54 19.41 -42.03 -1.08
C SER A 54 18.09 -42.64 -0.59
N GLN A 55 16.96 -41.95 -0.78
CA GLN A 55 15.64 -42.50 -0.44
C GLN A 55 15.23 -43.66 -1.35
N VAL A 56 15.55 -43.57 -2.66
CA VAL A 56 15.33 -44.69 -3.60
C VAL A 56 16.14 -45.91 -3.17
N HIS A 57 17.43 -45.74 -2.90
CA HIS A 57 18.31 -46.84 -2.45
C HIS A 57 17.83 -47.45 -1.13
N ARG A 58 17.39 -46.60 -0.17
CA ARG A 58 16.80 -47.08 1.09
C ARG A 58 15.53 -47.90 0.85
N ALA A 59 14.66 -47.49 -0.08
CA ALA A 59 13.44 -48.25 -0.40
C ALA A 59 13.75 -49.64 -0.96
N PHE A 60 14.80 -49.80 -1.77
CA PHE A 60 15.27 -51.11 -2.20
C PHE A 60 15.84 -51.93 -1.04
N LYS A 61 16.66 -51.32 -0.19
CA LYS A 61 17.24 -51.97 1.00
C LYS A 61 16.16 -52.47 1.97
N GLU A 62 15.06 -51.75 2.08
CA GLU A 62 13.90 -52.10 2.92
C GLU A 62 12.88 -53.00 2.22
N SER A 63 13.19 -53.51 1.01
CA SER A 63 12.30 -54.39 0.23
C SER A 63 10.92 -53.78 -0.06
N LYS A 64 10.87 -52.44 -0.23
CA LYS A 64 9.64 -51.68 -0.47
C LYS A 64 9.31 -51.50 -1.96
N VAL A 65 10.14 -52.00 -2.88
CA VAL A 65 9.94 -51.82 -4.34
C VAL A 65 9.52 -53.14 -4.98
N LEU A 66 8.36 -53.12 -5.65
CA LEU A 66 7.83 -54.23 -6.43
C LEU A 66 7.79 -53.88 -7.93
N LEU A 67 8.16 -54.84 -8.77
CA LEU A 67 7.98 -54.84 -10.22
C LEU A 67 7.10 -56.04 -10.57
N ASN A 68 5.93 -55.80 -11.15
CA ASN A 68 4.92 -56.82 -11.45
C ASN A 68 4.62 -57.72 -10.24
N ASP A 69 4.39 -57.07 -9.09
CA ASP A 69 4.09 -57.68 -7.78
C ASP A 69 5.20 -58.58 -7.20
N ARG A 70 6.43 -58.52 -7.74
CA ARG A 70 7.63 -59.20 -7.22
C ARG A 70 8.70 -58.19 -6.79
N LEU A 71 9.60 -58.55 -5.87
CA LEU A 71 10.68 -57.65 -5.45
C LEU A 71 11.55 -57.23 -6.65
N GLY A 72 11.64 -55.91 -6.88
CA GLY A 72 12.46 -55.32 -7.93
C GLY A 72 13.89 -55.07 -7.46
N SER A 73 14.87 -55.11 -8.37
CA SER A 73 16.25 -54.70 -8.10
C SER A 73 16.60 -53.40 -8.83
N GLU A 74 17.52 -52.62 -8.27
CA GLU A 74 17.86 -51.28 -8.76
C GLU A 74 18.26 -51.23 -10.24
N THR A 75 18.90 -52.29 -10.73
CA THR A 75 19.48 -52.37 -12.06
C THR A 75 18.55 -52.96 -13.11
N MET A 76 17.38 -53.48 -12.72
CA MET A 76 16.39 -54.01 -13.66
C MET A 76 16.01 -52.96 -14.69
N VAL A 77 15.93 -53.40 -15.95
CA VAL A 77 15.49 -52.58 -17.07
C VAL A 77 14.01 -52.83 -17.27
N LEU A 78 13.25 -51.75 -17.39
CA LEU A 78 11.80 -51.78 -17.49
C LEU A 78 11.33 -52.02 -18.93
N MET A 79 10.24 -52.75 -19.07
CA MET A 79 9.51 -52.94 -20.32
C MET A 79 8.22 -52.12 -20.31
N GLU A 80 7.74 -51.76 -21.50
CA GLU A 80 6.42 -51.13 -21.63
C GLU A 80 5.33 -52.03 -21.02
N GLY A 81 4.42 -51.44 -20.25
CA GLY A 81 3.34 -52.15 -19.55
C GLY A 81 3.74 -52.72 -18.19
N ASP A 82 5.02 -52.69 -17.81
CA ASP A 82 5.44 -53.08 -16.46
C ASP A 82 4.73 -52.25 -15.38
N LYS A 83 4.28 -52.91 -14.32
CA LYS A 83 3.64 -52.31 -13.16
C LYS A 83 4.66 -52.18 -12.03
N VAL A 84 5.08 -50.96 -11.73
CA VAL A 84 5.96 -50.67 -10.59
C VAL A 84 5.12 -50.25 -9.40
N SER A 85 5.30 -50.92 -8.25
CA SER A 85 4.65 -50.55 -6.99
C SER A 85 5.66 -50.23 -5.90
N LEU A 86 5.44 -49.13 -5.19
CA LEU A 86 6.24 -48.69 -4.05
C LEU A 86 5.41 -48.81 -2.77
N LEU A 87 5.82 -49.72 -1.89
CA LEU A 87 5.23 -49.95 -0.58
C LEU A 87 5.65 -48.86 0.40
N ARG A 88 4.70 -48.41 1.22
CA ARG A 88 4.87 -47.37 2.24
C ARG A 88 4.23 -47.84 3.53
N ASP A 89 4.98 -47.81 4.63
CA ASP A 89 4.38 -47.94 5.96
C ASP A 89 3.91 -46.55 6.42
N LEU A 90 2.63 -46.43 6.73
CA LEU A 90 2.05 -45.19 7.22
C LEU A 90 2.69 -44.76 8.55
N ALA A 91 3.15 -45.71 9.38
CA ALA A 91 3.79 -45.44 10.66
C ALA A 91 5.22 -44.88 10.54
N ASP A 92 5.98 -45.29 9.52
CA ASP A 92 7.33 -44.75 9.24
C ASP A 92 7.26 -43.32 8.72
N SER A 93 6.20 -43.01 7.97
CA SER A 93 6.02 -41.72 7.31
C SER A 93 5.70 -40.60 8.31
N GLN A 94 5.02 -40.91 9.42
CA GLN A 94 4.78 -39.97 10.53
C GLN A 94 6.06 -39.60 11.31
N ARG A 95 7.12 -40.43 11.21
CA ARG A 95 8.45 -40.15 11.78
C ARG A 95 9.34 -39.32 10.84
N ASP A 96 8.90 -39.07 9.61
CA ASP A 96 9.59 -38.17 8.69
C ASP A 96 9.50 -36.74 9.23
N THR A 97 10.64 -36.06 9.31
CA THR A 97 10.70 -34.65 9.74
C THR A 97 9.85 -33.74 8.86
N ASN A 98 9.44 -34.20 7.66
CA ASN A 98 8.58 -33.52 6.71
C ASN A 98 7.07 -33.80 6.87
N TYR A 99 6.65 -34.67 7.79
CA TYR A 99 5.24 -34.92 8.04
C TYR A 99 4.56 -33.67 8.61
N VAL A 100 3.34 -33.40 8.13
CA VAL A 100 2.47 -32.35 8.62
C VAL A 100 1.11 -32.99 8.87
N LYS A 101 0.64 -32.92 10.12
CA LYS A 101 -0.73 -33.31 10.46
C LYS A 101 -1.67 -32.27 9.88
N ILE A 102 -2.65 -32.72 9.11
CA ILE A 102 -3.65 -31.89 8.46
C ILE A 102 -4.99 -32.09 9.17
N ASP A 103 -5.67 -30.99 9.45
CA ASP A 103 -7.00 -30.99 10.05
C ASP A 103 -8.04 -31.22 8.94
N ILE A 104 -8.75 -32.34 9.01
CA ILE A 104 -9.72 -32.78 8.00
C ILE A 104 -11.10 -32.34 8.47
N LYS A 105 -11.77 -31.52 7.67
CA LYS A 105 -13.12 -31.00 7.96
C LYS A 105 -14.21 -31.86 7.35
N HIS A 106 -13.91 -32.49 6.22
CA HIS A 106 -14.81 -33.41 5.55
C HIS A 106 -13.98 -34.40 4.73
N GLU A 107 -14.44 -35.65 4.65
CA GLU A 107 -13.86 -36.67 3.79
C GLU A 107 -14.93 -37.70 3.42
N ASP A 108 -15.11 -37.91 2.12
CA ASP A 108 -15.85 -39.03 1.55
C ASP A 108 -14.97 -39.80 0.55
N ASP A 109 -15.54 -40.68 -0.28
CA ASP A 109 -14.76 -41.50 -1.21
C ASP A 109 -14.20 -40.72 -2.41
N HIS A 110 -14.74 -39.55 -2.74
CA HIS A 110 -14.39 -38.73 -3.91
C HIS A 110 -13.69 -37.41 -3.55
N VAL A 111 -14.07 -36.77 -2.45
CA VAL A 111 -13.67 -35.42 -2.04
C VAL A 111 -13.27 -35.39 -0.58
N ALA A 112 -12.31 -34.52 -0.26
CA ALA A 112 -12.04 -34.09 1.10
C ALA A 112 -11.95 -32.56 1.16
N ILE A 113 -12.29 -31.99 2.33
CA ILE A 113 -12.06 -30.58 2.65
C ILE A 113 -11.12 -30.54 3.85
N VAL A 114 -9.98 -29.90 3.69
CA VAL A 114 -8.92 -29.85 4.70
C VAL A 114 -8.58 -28.40 5.07
N LEU A 115 -8.07 -28.20 6.29
CA LEU A 115 -7.58 -26.91 6.75
C LEU A 115 -6.05 -26.85 6.60
N LYS A 116 -5.59 -26.06 5.63
CA LYS A 116 -4.17 -25.83 5.40
C LYS A 116 -3.61 -24.85 6.45
N PRO A 117 -2.56 -25.22 7.22
CA PRO A 117 -1.91 -24.28 8.11
C PRO A 117 -1.09 -23.22 7.34
N SER A 118 -0.82 -22.10 8.02
CA SER A 118 0.15 -21.11 7.55
C SER A 118 1.57 -21.69 7.58
N GLY A 119 2.43 -21.29 6.66
CA GLY A 119 3.85 -21.67 6.64
C GLY A 119 4.22 -22.82 5.70
N ILE A 120 3.25 -23.55 5.16
CA ILE A 120 3.45 -24.58 4.11
C ILE A 120 2.83 -24.12 2.79
N ALA A 121 3.39 -24.52 1.65
CA ALA A 121 2.79 -24.25 0.33
C ALA A 121 1.75 -25.34 -0.03
N THR A 122 0.80 -25.02 -0.92
CA THR A 122 -0.15 -26.04 -1.42
C THR A 122 0.56 -27.06 -2.31
N ARG A 123 1.36 -26.58 -3.30
CA ARG A 123 2.11 -27.37 -4.30
C ARG A 123 3.55 -26.82 -4.50
N GLN A 124 4.42 -27.56 -5.21
CA GLN A 124 5.82 -27.25 -5.65
C GLN A 124 7.04 -27.51 -4.70
N LEU A 125 8.24 -27.51 -5.30
CA LEU A 125 9.44 -28.33 -5.00
C LEU A 125 10.36 -27.83 -3.86
N GLN A 126 10.83 -28.83 -3.08
CA GLN A 126 11.95 -28.88 -2.11
C GLN A 126 11.65 -28.76 -0.60
N THR A 127 10.42 -28.53 -0.12
CA THR A 127 10.09 -28.55 1.32
C THR A 127 8.67 -29.07 1.64
N LYS A 128 8.26 -29.08 2.92
CA LYS A 128 6.92 -29.46 3.44
C LYS A 128 5.77 -28.76 2.69
N THR A 129 4.90 -29.52 2.01
CA THR A 129 3.69 -29.01 1.33
C THR A 129 2.42 -29.75 1.74
N LEU A 130 1.25 -29.12 1.50
CA LEU A 130 -0.05 -29.77 1.72
C LEU A 130 -0.18 -31.02 0.85
N GLU A 131 0.07 -30.91 -0.46
CA GLU A 131 -0.04 -32.02 -1.42
C GLU A 131 0.71 -33.26 -0.91
N ARG A 132 1.96 -33.12 -0.46
CA ARG A 132 2.75 -34.24 0.07
C ARG A 132 2.18 -34.84 1.37
N ALA A 133 1.48 -34.05 2.17
CA ALA A 133 0.90 -34.50 3.43
C ALA A 133 -0.41 -35.28 3.22
N LEU A 134 -1.16 -35.00 2.15
CA LEU A 134 -2.50 -35.58 1.94
C LEU A 134 -2.54 -37.12 1.95
N PRO A 135 -1.65 -37.86 1.28
CA PRO A 135 -1.68 -39.33 1.31
C PRO A 135 -1.47 -39.94 2.70
N TYR A 136 -0.91 -39.18 3.64
CA TYR A 136 -0.65 -39.63 5.01
C TYR A 136 -1.72 -39.18 6.01
N ASN A 137 -2.62 -38.29 5.59
CA ASN A 137 -3.72 -37.79 6.41
C ASN A 137 -5.06 -38.35 5.93
N LEU A 138 -5.23 -38.62 4.63
CA LEU A 138 -6.49 -39.06 4.03
C LEU A 138 -6.57 -40.58 3.82
N THR A 139 -7.79 -41.08 3.91
CA THR A 139 -8.17 -42.43 3.48
C THR A 139 -8.14 -42.52 1.96
N ARG A 140 -7.66 -43.63 1.41
CA ARG A 140 -7.56 -43.83 -0.04
C ARG A 140 -8.96 -44.13 -0.53
N SER A 141 -9.31 -43.55 -1.67
CA SER A 141 -10.60 -43.83 -2.30
C SER A 141 -10.70 -45.32 -2.66
N THR A 142 -11.92 -45.86 -2.56
CA THR A 142 -12.27 -47.20 -3.00
C THR A 142 -12.64 -47.25 -4.49
N GLN A 143 -12.76 -46.09 -5.15
CA GLN A 143 -13.09 -46.02 -6.57
C GLN A 143 -11.99 -46.57 -7.48
N PRO A 144 -12.33 -47.10 -8.67
CA PRO A 144 -11.36 -47.60 -9.64
C PRO A 144 -10.34 -46.55 -10.12
N ASP A 145 -10.73 -45.26 -10.14
CA ASP A 145 -9.90 -44.12 -10.56
C ASP A 145 -9.27 -43.36 -9.38
N ALA A 146 -9.09 -44.03 -8.23
CA ALA A 146 -8.48 -43.46 -7.02
C ALA A 146 -7.09 -42.89 -7.29
N LEU A 147 -6.84 -41.68 -6.78
CA LEU A 147 -5.53 -41.04 -6.82
C LEU A 147 -4.64 -41.56 -5.69
N ASP A 148 -3.47 -42.08 -6.03
CA ASP A 148 -2.42 -42.39 -5.05
C ASP A 148 -1.89 -41.12 -4.35
N GLN A 149 -2.07 -39.98 -5.01
CA GLN A 149 -1.71 -38.66 -4.53
C GLN A 149 -2.96 -37.77 -4.65
N PRO A 150 -3.76 -37.63 -3.58
CA PRO A 150 -4.92 -36.73 -3.58
C PRO A 150 -4.52 -35.33 -4.01
N TYR A 151 -5.36 -34.70 -4.82
CA TYR A 151 -5.02 -33.47 -5.53
C TYR A 151 -5.77 -32.29 -4.90
N PRO A 152 -5.07 -31.31 -4.29
CA PRO A 152 -5.73 -30.08 -3.86
C PRO A 152 -6.29 -29.36 -5.08
N ILE A 153 -7.42 -28.67 -4.98
CA ILE A 153 -8.11 -28.01 -6.11
C ILE A 153 -7.77 -26.52 -6.11
N ASN A 154 -8.21 -25.78 -5.09
CA ASN A 154 -7.82 -24.38 -4.90
C ASN A 154 -6.39 -24.27 -4.34
N ASP A 155 -5.67 -23.22 -4.75
CA ASP A 155 -4.29 -22.96 -4.31
C ASP A 155 -4.23 -21.78 -3.35
N LEU A 156 -3.63 -22.00 -2.19
CA LEU A 156 -3.32 -20.97 -1.19
C LEU A 156 -1.83 -20.68 -1.13
N SER A 157 -1.48 -19.39 -0.98
CA SER A 157 -0.09 -19.00 -0.78
C SER A 157 0.51 -19.64 0.48
N ARG A 158 1.84 -19.72 0.57
CA ARG A 158 2.53 -20.24 1.76
C ARG A 158 2.10 -19.54 3.06
N ALA A 159 1.89 -18.22 2.99
CA ALA A 159 1.52 -17.41 4.15
C ALA A 159 0.04 -17.53 4.53
N THR A 160 -0.82 -17.89 3.58
CA THR A 160 -2.28 -17.96 3.73
C THR A 160 -2.68 -19.32 4.31
N SER A 161 -3.42 -19.30 5.42
CA SER A 161 -4.11 -20.49 5.95
C SER A 161 -5.54 -20.55 5.42
N GLY A 162 -6.16 -21.73 5.47
CA GLY A 162 -7.59 -21.83 5.17
C GLY A 162 -7.99 -23.14 4.52
N LEU A 163 -9.26 -23.22 4.16
CA LEU A 163 -9.87 -24.41 3.59
C LEU A 163 -9.31 -24.74 2.20
N VAL A 164 -9.09 -26.02 1.92
CA VAL A 164 -8.68 -26.51 0.61
C VAL A 164 -9.55 -27.72 0.26
N VAL A 165 -10.18 -27.66 -0.91
CA VAL A 165 -10.89 -28.80 -1.50
C VAL A 165 -9.85 -29.72 -2.12
N VAL A 166 -9.99 -31.03 -1.90
CA VAL A 166 -9.08 -32.06 -2.36
C VAL A 166 -9.88 -33.11 -3.11
N ALA A 167 -9.48 -33.41 -4.34
CA ALA A 167 -10.00 -34.54 -5.10
C ALA A 167 -9.23 -35.82 -4.73
N LYS A 168 -9.98 -36.91 -4.51
CA LYS A 168 -9.45 -38.24 -4.21
C LYS A 168 -9.46 -39.19 -5.41
N THR A 169 -10.14 -38.82 -6.50
CA THR A 169 -10.17 -39.59 -7.76
C THR A 169 -9.88 -38.69 -8.97
N GLU A 170 -9.44 -39.27 -10.09
CA GLU A 170 -9.09 -38.53 -11.31
C GLU A 170 -10.34 -37.90 -11.97
N GLY A 171 -11.47 -38.60 -11.97
CA GLY A 171 -12.75 -38.07 -12.44
C GLY A 171 -13.22 -36.88 -11.61
N MET A 172 -13.09 -36.96 -10.28
CA MET A 172 -13.47 -35.86 -9.39
C MET A 172 -12.53 -34.66 -9.51
N LYS A 173 -11.23 -34.90 -9.67
CA LYS A 173 -10.23 -33.85 -9.94
C LYS A 173 -10.60 -33.04 -11.19
N THR A 174 -11.00 -33.72 -12.26
CA THR A 174 -11.40 -33.06 -13.51
C THR A 174 -12.65 -32.19 -13.29
N LYS A 175 -13.71 -32.75 -12.69
CA LYS A 175 -14.96 -32.02 -12.40
C LYS A 175 -14.74 -30.80 -11.51
N LEU A 176 -14.02 -30.95 -10.40
CA LEU A 176 -13.79 -29.85 -9.46
C LEU A 176 -12.89 -28.73 -10.03
N ARG A 177 -11.94 -29.07 -10.91
CA ARG A 177 -11.15 -28.07 -11.62
C ARG A 177 -11.97 -27.27 -12.61
N ASP A 178 -12.87 -27.93 -13.32
CA ASP A 178 -13.81 -27.30 -14.24
C ASP A 178 -14.75 -26.34 -13.48
N MET A 179 -15.36 -26.84 -12.40
CA MET A 179 -16.17 -26.02 -11.49
C MET A 179 -15.43 -24.80 -10.96
N LEU A 180 -14.16 -24.95 -10.53
CA LEU A 180 -13.35 -23.82 -10.07
C LEU A 180 -13.09 -22.81 -11.20
N GLY A 181 -12.80 -23.29 -12.41
CA GLY A 181 -12.60 -22.44 -13.59
C GLY A 181 -13.84 -21.67 -14.00
N HIS A 182 -15.03 -22.21 -13.74
CA HIS A 182 -16.33 -21.59 -14.00
C HIS A 182 -16.93 -20.85 -12.79
N ASN A 183 -16.15 -20.58 -11.73
CA ASN A 183 -16.60 -19.92 -10.49
C ASN A 183 -17.80 -20.60 -9.81
N GLN A 184 -17.95 -21.93 -9.96
CA GLN A 184 -18.98 -22.73 -9.30
C GLN A 184 -18.58 -23.21 -7.90
N ILE A 185 -17.39 -22.80 -7.44
CA ILE A 185 -16.91 -23.02 -6.07
C ILE A 185 -16.73 -21.63 -5.43
N ASP A 186 -17.62 -21.29 -4.50
CA ASP A 186 -17.59 -20.03 -3.75
C ASP A 186 -16.49 -20.09 -2.68
N LEU A 187 -15.46 -19.25 -2.81
CA LEU A 187 -14.29 -19.19 -1.93
C LEU A 187 -14.24 -17.84 -1.21
N ARG A 188 -14.61 -17.82 0.08
CA ARG A 188 -14.70 -16.58 0.87
C ARG A 188 -13.59 -16.45 1.89
N TYR A 189 -12.85 -15.34 1.80
CA TYR A 189 -11.72 -15.02 2.65
C TYR A 189 -12.13 -14.03 3.73
N HIS A 190 -11.71 -14.25 4.97
CA HIS A 190 -11.61 -13.17 5.96
C HIS A 190 -10.23 -12.56 5.92
N LEU A 191 -10.15 -11.23 6.00
CA LEU A 191 -8.91 -10.49 5.99
C LEU A 191 -8.97 -9.22 6.83
N ILE A 192 -7.79 -8.69 7.17
CA ILE A 192 -7.62 -7.36 7.75
C ILE A 192 -6.72 -6.54 6.81
N CYS A 193 -7.16 -5.35 6.43
CA CYS A 193 -6.43 -4.42 5.57
C CYS A 193 -6.25 -3.04 6.20
N HIS A 194 -5.28 -2.29 5.67
CA HIS A 194 -5.07 -0.89 6.03
C HIS A 194 -6.18 0.01 5.48
N GLY A 195 -6.48 1.10 6.18
CA GLY A 195 -7.46 2.10 5.75
C GLY A 195 -8.89 1.76 6.08
N ASN A 196 -9.76 2.70 5.72
CA ASN A 196 -11.19 2.54 5.78
C ASN A 196 -11.65 2.08 4.39
N LEU A 197 -11.80 0.77 4.20
CA LEU A 197 -12.21 0.20 2.91
C LEU A 197 -13.58 0.74 2.42
N GLY A 198 -14.39 1.28 3.34
CA GLY A 198 -15.64 1.96 3.02
C GLY A 198 -15.47 3.16 2.08
N THR A 199 -14.30 3.82 2.06
CA THR A 199 -14.05 4.97 1.18
C THR A 199 -13.92 4.57 -0.29
N THR A 200 -13.57 3.31 -0.60
CA THR A 200 -13.53 2.83 -2.00
C THR A 200 -14.93 2.63 -2.58
N GLY A 201 -15.87 2.13 -1.77
CA GLY A 201 -17.21 1.76 -2.22
C GLY A 201 -18.34 2.72 -1.79
N GLY A 202 -18.03 3.74 -0.98
CA GLY A 202 -19.05 4.52 -0.29
C GLY A 202 -19.93 3.67 0.63
N LYS A 203 -19.32 2.66 1.29
CA LYS A 203 -20.01 1.62 2.06
C LYS A 203 -19.70 1.66 3.54
N GLU A 204 -20.69 1.26 4.34
CA GLU A 204 -20.59 1.12 5.79
C GLU A 204 -20.38 -0.34 6.23
N GLU A 205 -20.22 -0.55 7.54
CA GLU A 205 -20.15 -1.88 8.11
C GLU A 205 -21.42 -2.69 7.82
N GLY A 206 -21.24 -3.95 7.42
CA GLY A 206 -22.33 -4.85 7.03
C GLY A 206 -22.64 -4.82 5.53
N GLU A 207 -22.21 -3.79 4.80
CA GLU A 207 -22.48 -3.66 3.37
C GLU A 207 -21.43 -4.36 2.50
N GLU A 208 -21.86 -4.74 1.30
CA GLU A 208 -21.05 -5.39 0.27
C GLU A 208 -20.93 -4.49 -0.98
N PHE A 209 -19.78 -4.52 -1.62
CA PHE A 209 -19.51 -3.84 -2.88
C PHE A 209 -18.50 -4.59 -3.74
N VAL A 210 -18.38 -4.18 -5.01
CA VAL A 210 -17.49 -4.80 -5.99
C VAL A 210 -16.36 -3.85 -6.34
N ILE A 211 -15.14 -4.38 -6.40
CA ILE A 211 -13.95 -3.73 -6.96
C ILE A 211 -13.68 -4.37 -8.34
N PRO A 212 -14.20 -3.78 -9.44
CA PRO A 212 -13.92 -4.23 -10.80
C PRO A 212 -12.57 -3.68 -11.23
N GLU A 213 -11.60 -4.57 -11.45
CA GLU A 213 -10.25 -4.19 -11.84
C GLU A 213 -9.60 -5.33 -12.62
N ASP A 214 -9.10 -5.01 -13.82
CA ASP A 214 -8.49 -6.00 -14.70
C ASP A 214 -7.14 -6.48 -14.14
N LEU A 215 -6.86 -7.77 -14.31
CA LEU A 215 -5.58 -8.37 -13.94
C LEU A 215 -4.98 -9.11 -15.12
N ASP A 216 -3.71 -8.86 -15.39
CA ASP A 216 -2.95 -9.49 -16.47
C ASP A 216 -3.66 -9.37 -17.85
N GLY A 217 -4.38 -8.27 -18.08
CA GLY A 217 -5.15 -8.00 -19.30
C GLY A 217 -6.49 -8.73 -19.41
N ALA A 218 -6.97 -9.36 -18.33
CA ALA A 218 -8.27 -10.03 -18.28
C ALA A 218 -9.21 -9.40 -17.23
N PRO A 219 -10.53 -9.35 -17.49
CA PRO A 219 -11.50 -8.88 -16.53
C PRO A 219 -11.45 -9.65 -15.21
N ALA A 220 -11.29 -8.93 -14.11
CA ALA A 220 -11.33 -9.49 -12.76
C ALA A 220 -12.16 -8.59 -11.84
N ALA A 221 -12.78 -9.19 -10.84
CA ALA A 221 -13.59 -8.48 -9.88
C ALA A 221 -13.51 -9.13 -8.50
N THR A 222 -13.34 -8.29 -7.47
CA THR A 222 -13.33 -8.72 -6.07
C THR A 222 -14.55 -8.14 -5.38
N VAL A 223 -15.37 -9.00 -4.78
CA VAL A 223 -16.47 -8.61 -3.90
C VAL A 223 -15.93 -8.46 -2.50
N CYS A 224 -16.26 -7.37 -1.83
CA CYS A 224 -15.83 -7.03 -0.48
C CYS A 224 -17.05 -6.70 0.39
N LYS A 225 -17.23 -7.44 1.48
CA LYS A 225 -18.17 -7.13 2.55
C LYS A 225 -17.41 -6.59 3.76
N ILE A 226 -17.74 -5.38 4.18
CA ILE A 226 -17.11 -4.74 5.34
C ILE A 226 -17.70 -5.38 6.60
N LEU A 227 -16.87 -5.98 7.43
CA LEU A 227 -17.31 -6.58 8.69
C LEU A 227 -17.15 -5.61 9.85
N LYS A 228 -16.02 -4.88 9.87
CA LYS A 228 -15.72 -3.90 10.92
C LYS A 228 -14.65 -2.92 10.47
N ILE A 229 -14.80 -1.65 10.77
CA ILE A 229 -13.81 -0.59 10.59
C ILE A 229 -13.38 -0.13 11.99
N THR A 230 -12.07 -0.12 12.25
CA THR A 230 -11.54 0.24 13.56
C THR A 230 -10.52 1.34 13.41
N ARG A 231 -10.59 2.35 14.29
CA ARG A 231 -9.61 3.42 14.35
C ARG A 231 -8.27 2.86 14.84
N THR A 232 -7.20 3.33 14.23
CA THR A 232 -5.84 3.03 14.67
C THR A 232 -4.95 4.24 14.45
N ARG A 233 -3.88 4.36 15.24
CA ARG A 233 -2.79 5.32 14.96
C ARG A 233 -1.58 4.65 14.30
N ASN A 234 -1.64 3.34 14.12
CA ASN A 234 -0.55 2.53 13.58
C ASN A 234 -0.68 2.27 12.07
N SER A 235 -1.65 2.92 11.43
CA SER A 235 -1.83 2.96 9.99
C SER A 235 -1.84 4.43 9.54
N PRO A 236 -1.15 4.80 8.44
CA PRO A 236 -1.15 6.17 7.90
C PRO A 236 -2.55 6.74 7.66
N SER A 237 -3.47 5.88 7.22
CA SER A 237 -4.87 6.18 6.98
C SER A 237 -5.71 6.39 8.25
N GLY A 238 -5.19 6.05 9.43
CA GLY A 238 -5.92 6.17 10.70
C GLY A 238 -6.95 5.05 10.96
N TYR A 239 -7.07 4.08 10.05
CA TYR A 239 -8.06 3.01 10.13
C TYR A 239 -7.46 1.66 9.70
N VAL A 240 -8.07 0.59 10.18
CA VAL A 240 -7.97 -0.76 9.63
C VAL A 240 -9.38 -1.29 9.39
N THR A 241 -9.55 -2.09 8.34
CA THR A 241 -10.82 -2.76 8.05
C THR A 241 -10.67 -4.26 8.15
N THR A 242 -11.59 -4.90 8.88
CA THR A 242 -11.85 -6.34 8.79
C THR A 242 -12.94 -6.56 7.75
N ALA A 243 -12.67 -7.40 6.76
CA ALA A 243 -13.57 -7.65 5.63
C ALA A 243 -13.67 -9.14 5.29
N GLN A 244 -14.79 -9.51 4.68
CA GLN A 244 -14.93 -10.75 3.93
C GLN A 244 -14.82 -10.44 2.44
N CYS A 245 -13.98 -11.15 1.72
CA CYS A 245 -13.80 -10.94 0.29
C CYS A 245 -13.87 -12.25 -0.50
N HIS A 246 -14.37 -12.20 -1.73
CA HIS A 246 -14.27 -13.30 -2.69
C HIS A 246 -14.11 -12.77 -4.11
N SER A 247 -13.53 -13.58 -4.99
CA SER A 247 -13.47 -13.25 -6.41
C SER A 247 -14.84 -13.51 -7.06
N LEU A 248 -15.32 -12.60 -7.90
CA LEU A 248 -16.50 -12.80 -8.73
C LEU A 248 -16.12 -13.51 -10.03
N HIS A 249 -15.09 -12.99 -10.70
CA HIS A 249 -14.47 -13.54 -11.90
C HIS A 249 -12.95 -13.33 -11.84
N GLY A 250 -12.19 -14.15 -12.55
CA GLY A 250 -10.72 -14.13 -12.53
C GLY A 250 -10.14 -15.03 -11.43
N SER A 251 -9.08 -15.78 -11.78
CA SER A 251 -8.38 -16.70 -10.87
C SER A 251 -6.89 -16.38 -10.75
N SER A 252 -6.52 -15.11 -10.99
CA SER A 252 -5.11 -14.70 -10.90
C SER A 252 -4.61 -14.86 -9.46
N LYS A 253 -3.38 -15.33 -9.36
CA LYS A 253 -2.73 -15.61 -8.09
C LYS A 253 -2.57 -14.29 -7.32
N HIS A 254 -3.25 -14.19 -6.17
CA HIS A 254 -3.29 -13.01 -5.29
C HIS A 254 -4.23 -11.88 -5.71
N GLN A 255 -5.19 -12.11 -6.61
CA GLN A 255 -6.17 -11.12 -7.08
C GLN A 255 -6.70 -10.17 -5.99
N ILE A 256 -7.29 -10.70 -4.91
CA ILE A 256 -7.85 -9.90 -3.80
C ILE A 256 -6.80 -8.95 -3.20
N ARG A 257 -5.55 -9.41 -3.03
CA ARG A 257 -4.47 -8.60 -2.45
C ARG A 257 -4.03 -7.49 -3.39
N ILE A 258 -4.01 -7.76 -4.70
CA ILE A 258 -3.65 -6.78 -5.73
C ILE A 258 -4.73 -5.69 -5.81
N HIS A 259 -6.02 -6.07 -5.92
CA HIS A 259 -7.13 -5.11 -5.96
C HIS A 259 -7.11 -4.22 -4.72
N LEU A 260 -6.98 -4.82 -3.54
CA LEU A 260 -6.93 -4.08 -2.29
C LEU A 260 -5.71 -3.16 -2.17
N LEU A 261 -4.53 -3.59 -2.63
CA LEU A 261 -3.34 -2.72 -2.69
C LEU A 261 -3.56 -1.54 -3.64
N ASN A 262 -4.08 -1.78 -4.85
CA ASN A 262 -4.31 -0.75 -5.86
C ASN A 262 -5.37 0.28 -5.43
N LYS A 263 -6.29 -0.13 -4.54
CA LYS A 263 -7.23 0.78 -3.86
C LYS A 263 -6.68 1.38 -2.57
N SER A 264 -5.38 1.30 -2.32
CA SER A 264 -4.71 1.86 -1.14
C SER A 264 -5.23 1.27 0.18
N HIS A 265 -5.70 0.03 0.14
CA HIS A 265 -6.13 -0.78 1.28
C HIS A 265 -5.37 -2.11 1.35
N PRO A 266 -4.02 -2.12 1.34
CA PRO A 266 -3.26 -3.36 1.35
C PRO A 266 -3.62 -4.26 2.53
N VAL A 267 -3.68 -5.57 2.27
CA VAL A 267 -3.85 -6.57 3.32
C VAL A 267 -2.66 -6.50 4.27
N ILE A 268 -2.90 -6.61 5.58
CA ILE A 268 -1.84 -6.59 6.58
C ILE A 268 -1.00 -7.88 6.48
N GLY A 269 0.31 -7.75 6.38
CA GLY A 269 1.22 -8.90 6.36
C GLY A 269 2.62 -8.60 5.85
N ASN A 270 3.45 -9.64 5.82
CA ASN A 270 4.85 -9.57 5.34
C ASN A 270 5.05 -10.51 4.14
N SER A 271 4.32 -10.29 3.06
CA SER A 271 4.33 -11.11 1.84
C SER A 271 4.05 -10.24 0.59
N LYS A 272 4.02 -10.82 -0.61
CA LYS A 272 3.85 -10.09 -1.87
C LYS A 272 2.48 -9.40 -1.97
N TYR A 273 2.40 -8.09 -2.18
CA TYR A 273 1.14 -7.32 -2.20
C TYR A 273 0.46 -7.19 -0.82
N THR A 274 1.26 -7.05 0.25
CA THR A 274 0.77 -6.72 1.61
C THR A 274 1.67 -5.68 2.24
N GLU A 275 1.16 -4.96 3.23
CA GLU A 275 1.94 -4.00 4.02
C GLU A 275 2.01 -4.40 5.50
N LEU A 276 3.11 -4.02 6.14
CA LEU A 276 3.33 -4.26 7.56
C LEU A 276 2.55 -3.26 8.41
N HIS A 277 1.91 -3.78 9.46
CA HIS A 277 1.26 -2.97 10.48
C HIS A 277 2.03 -3.08 11.80
N ARG A 278 2.25 -1.97 12.53
CA ARG A 278 3.07 -1.96 13.75
C ARG A 278 2.56 -2.94 14.83
N SER A 279 1.25 -3.12 14.91
CA SER A 279 0.62 -4.07 15.85
C SER A 279 0.74 -5.54 15.43
N ALA A 280 1.04 -5.82 14.16
CA ALA A 280 1.24 -7.19 13.66
C ALA A 280 2.49 -7.83 14.28
N LYS A 281 2.43 -9.14 14.55
CA LYS A 281 3.57 -9.94 15.02
C LYS A 281 3.75 -11.17 14.14
N GLY A 282 5.02 -11.53 13.92
CA GLY A 282 5.41 -12.77 13.26
C GLY A 282 5.41 -12.70 11.72
N ASN A 283 5.81 -13.81 11.11
CA ASN A 283 5.82 -13.97 9.66
C ASN A 283 4.44 -14.46 9.21
N GLY A 284 3.75 -13.71 8.36
CA GLY A 284 2.49 -14.17 7.79
C GLY A 284 1.61 -13.07 7.21
N VAL A 285 0.41 -13.46 6.80
CA VAL A 285 -0.61 -12.57 6.24
C VAL A 285 -1.89 -12.64 7.05
N TYR A 286 -2.59 -11.53 7.23
CA TYR A 286 -3.91 -11.43 7.87
C TYR A 286 -5.00 -11.62 6.82
N MET A 287 -4.96 -12.79 6.17
CA MET A 287 -5.95 -13.26 5.22
C MET A 287 -6.04 -14.78 5.33
N ALA A 288 -7.27 -15.31 5.41
CA ALA A 288 -7.54 -16.74 5.51
C ALA A 288 -8.81 -17.12 4.74
N LEU A 289 -8.79 -18.25 4.04
CA LEU A 289 -9.98 -18.81 3.38
C LEU A 289 -10.84 -19.52 4.43
N THR A 290 -11.91 -18.86 4.87
CA THR A 290 -12.73 -19.29 6.02
C THR A 290 -14.01 -19.99 5.60
N SER A 291 -14.49 -19.79 4.37
CA SER A 291 -15.71 -20.46 3.88
C SER A 291 -15.54 -20.98 2.46
N ILE A 292 -16.04 -22.19 2.22
CA ILE A 292 -16.15 -22.82 0.89
C ILE A 292 -17.58 -23.34 0.71
N ARG A 293 -18.19 -23.06 -0.46
CA ARG A 293 -19.48 -23.65 -0.86
C ARG A 293 -19.46 -24.12 -2.32
N PHE A 294 -19.99 -25.32 -2.57
CA PHE A 294 -20.14 -25.89 -3.91
C PHE A 294 -21.11 -27.08 -3.92
N VAL A 295 -21.59 -27.49 -5.09
CA VAL A 295 -22.39 -28.71 -5.24
C VAL A 295 -21.46 -29.91 -5.43
N HIS A 296 -21.61 -30.95 -4.62
CA HIS A 296 -20.78 -32.14 -4.70
C HIS A 296 -21.05 -32.92 -6.02
N PRO A 297 -20.05 -33.10 -6.90
CA PRO A 297 -20.31 -33.56 -8.28
C PRO A 297 -20.71 -35.03 -8.47
N ALA A 298 -20.65 -35.84 -7.40
CA ALA A 298 -21.02 -37.25 -7.47
C ALA A 298 -22.47 -37.52 -7.01
N ASN A 299 -22.96 -36.77 -6.02
CA ASN A 299 -24.26 -37.01 -5.38
C ASN A 299 -25.22 -35.80 -5.44
N GLY A 300 -24.74 -34.62 -5.89
CA GLY A 300 -25.56 -33.41 -6.01
C GLY A 300 -25.82 -32.66 -4.70
N GLU A 301 -25.21 -33.07 -3.59
CA GLU A 301 -25.42 -32.43 -2.28
C GLU A 301 -24.75 -31.06 -2.21
N GLN A 302 -25.38 -30.11 -1.52
CA GLN A 302 -24.77 -28.80 -1.25
C GLN A 302 -23.71 -28.91 -0.15
N MET A 303 -22.45 -28.73 -0.53
CA MET A 303 -21.33 -28.68 0.40
C MET A 303 -21.16 -27.25 0.90
N SER A 304 -21.20 -27.08 2.22
CA SER A 304 -20.91 -25.80 2.88
C SER A 304 -20.03 -26.05 4.08
N MET A 305 -18.86 -25.40 4.10
CA MET A 305 -17.90 -25.50 5.20
C MET A 305 -17.47 -24.10 5.60
N GLU A 306 -17.57 -23.80 6.89
CA GLU A 306 -17.09 -22.57 7.50
C GLU A 306 -16.21 -22.88 8.70
N VAL A 307 -15.10 -22.16 8.83
CA VAL A 307 -14.18 -22.25 9.96
C VAL A 307 -13.97 -20.86 10.55
N PRO A 308 -13.74 -20.76 11.87
CA PRO A 308 -13.40 -19.47 12.48
C PRO A 308 -12.11 -18.92 11.88
N GLU A 309 -11.99 -17.59 11.86
CA GLU A 309 -10.74 -16.95 11.48
C GLU A 309 -9.60 -17.36 12.42
N PRO A 310 -8.34 -17.35 11.96
CA PRO A 310 -7.21 -17.68 12.81
C PRO A 310 -7.12 -16.77 14.05
N ALA A 311 -6.89 -17.35 15.23
CA ALA A 311 -6.85 -16.62 16.52
C ALA A 311 -5.91 -15.40 16.54
N LYS A 312 -4.89 -15.36 15.67
CA LYS A 312 -3.99 -14.20 15.51
C LYS A 312 -4.72 -12.93 15.04
N PHE A 313 -5.86 -13.05 14.36
CA PHE A 313 -6.66 -11.92 13.87
C PHE A 313 -7.27 -11.17 15.05
N GLU A 314 -7.91 -11.89 15.96
CA GLU A 314 -8.47 -11.31 17.17
C GLU A 314 -7.38 -10.76 18.10
N ALA A 315 -6.29 -11.52 18.29
CA ALA A 315 -5.14 -11.03 19.06
C ALA A 315 -4.57 -9.73 18.48
N PHE A 316 -4.56 -9.56 17.15
CA PHE A 316 -4.17 -8.32 16.50
C PHE A 316 -5.15 -7.18 16.81
N ARG A 317 -6.46 -7.41 16.64
CA ARG A 317 -7.48 -6.37 16.91
C ARG A 317 -7.44 -5.92 18.36
N ILE A 318 -7.38 -6.85 19.32
CA ILE A 318 -7.26 -6.53 20.75
C ILE A 318 -6.00 -5.70 21.02
N LYS A 319 -4.85 -6.12 20.48
CA LYS A 319 -3.58 -5.43 20.71
C LYS A 319 -3.61 -4.01 20.12
N ASP A 320 -4.13 -3.88 18.91
CA ASP A 320 -4.20 -2.58 18.24
C ASP A 320 -5.18 -1.63 18.93
N GLN A 321 -6.35 -2.15 19.33
CA GLN A 321 -7.34 -1.39 20.09
C GLN A 321 -6.80 -0.95 21.45
N LYS A 322 -6.12 -1.84 22.19
CA LYS A 322 -5.45 -1.46 23.45
C LYS A 322 -4.38 -0.39 23.24
N ALA A 323 -3.61 -0.48 22.15
CA ALA A 323 -2.61 0.54 21.83
C ALA A 323 -3.27 1.90 21.51
N TRP A 324 -4.42 1.88 20.84
CA TRP A 324 -5.22 3.08 20.57
C TRP A 324 -5.84 3.65 21.86
N GLU A 325 -6.49 2.83 22.69
CA GLU A 325 -7.12 3.24 23.95
C GLU A 325 -6.12 3.77 24.97
N ARG A 326 -4.99 3.09 25.15
CA ARG A 326 -3.93 3.57 26.05
C ARG A 326 -3.46 4.95 25.64
N LYS A 327 -3.20 5.17 24.34
CA LYS A 327 -2.79 6.47 23.82
C LYS A 327 -3.89 7.52 24.00
N ARG A 328 -5.16 7.15 23.77
CA ARG A 328 -6.32 8.04 23.97
C ARG A 328 -6.48 8.43 25.43
N LEU A 329 -6.29 7.50 26.36
CA LEU A 329 -6.33 7.75 27.80
C LEU A 329 -5.15 8.60 28.26
N GLU A 330 -3.92 8.30 27.79
CA GLU A 330 -2.74 9.15 28.00
C GLU A 330 -3.02 10.59 27.52
N GLU A 331 -3.67 10.75 26.38
CA GLU A 331 -4.07 12.06 25.83
C GLU A 331 -5.19 12.72 26.64
N GLU A 332 -6.25 11.99 27.01
CA GLU A 332 -7.35 12.49 27.85
C GLU A 332 -6.86 12.87 29.26
N GLU A 333 -5.94 12.11 29.83
CA GLU A 333 -5.33 12.36 31.13
C GLU A 333 -4.37 13.55 31.06
N ALA A 334 -3.55 13.65 30.01
CA ALA A 334 -2.74 14.84 29.73
C ALA A 334 -3.61 16.09 29.56
N LEU A 335 -4.73 15.99 28.83
CA LEU A 335 -5.72 17.06 28.68
C LEU A 335 -6.36 17.45 30.02
N ARG A 336 -6.68 16.47 30.88
CA ARG A 336 -7.22 16.73 32.23
C ARG A 336 -6.19 17.37 33.15
N THR A 337 -4.95 16.89 33.20
CA THR A 337 -3.88 17.52 34.00
C THR A 337 -3.51 18.91 33.50
N VAL A 338 -3.68 19.19 32.19
CA VAL A 338 -3.59 20.55 31.65
C VAL A 338 -4.78 21.41 32.09
N ARG A 339 -6.01 20.86 32.11
CA ARG A 339 -7.23 21.58 32.49
C ARG A 339 -7.33 21.87 34.00
N ASP A 340 -6.88 20.91 34.82
CA ASP A 340 -7.05 20.94 36.27
C ASP A 340 -5.77 21.44 36.99
N GLY A 341 -4.70 21.77 36.25
CA GLY A 341 -3.51 22.45 36.76
C GLY A 341 -2.46 21.56 37.47
N GLU A 342 -2.73 20.28 37.71
CA GLU A 342 -1.94 19.42 38.63
C GLU A 342 -1.02 18.38 37.97
N GLY A 343 -0.42 18.67 36.81
CA GLY A 343 0.57 17.78 36.16
C GLY A 343 1.99 18.34 36.17
N GLU A 344 2.89 17.77 36.99
CA GLU A 344 4.35 17.87 36.85
C GLU A 344 4.85 16.73 35.95
N GLY A 345 5.11 17.03 34.68
CA GLY A 345 5.72 16.08 33.75
C GLY A 345 5.90 16.69 32.37
N ASP A 346 7.04 17.32 32.12
CA ASP A 346 7.55 17.83 30.82
C ASP A 346 6.48 18.30 29.81
N VAL A 347 5.53 19.11 30.28
CA VAL A 347 4.49 19.77 29.46
C VAL A 347 4.92 21.17 29.00
N GLU A 348 6.17 21.59 29.29
CA GLU A 348 6.64 22.97 29.02
C GLU A 348 6.58 23.35 27.53
N GLY A 349 6.57 22.37 26.61
CA GLY A 349 6.44 22.64 25.17
C GLY A 349 4.99 22.71 24.64
N LEU A 350 4.02 22.09 25.32
CA LEU A 350 2.63 21.95 24.85
C LEU A 350 1.64 22.86 25.58
N ARG A 351 1.94 23.28 26.81
CA ARG A 351 1.12 24.25 27.56
C ARG A 351 1.15 25.66 26.95
N ASP A 352 2.22 25.98 26.23
CA ASP A 352 2.44 27.31 25.65
C ASP A 352 2.23 27.38 24.12
N GLY A 353 1.73 26.30 23.49
CA GLY A 353 1.50 26.22 22.04
C GLY A 353 0.03 26.43 21.62
N PRO A 354 -0.26 26.62 20.32
CA PRO A 354 -1.63 26.74 19.84
C PRO A 354 -2.52 25.56 20.26
N LEU A 355 -3.77 25.86 20.64
CA LEU A 355 -4.79 24.85 20.99
C LEU A 355 -4.94 23.79 19.88
N ALA A 356 -4.75 24.16 18.62
CA ALA A 356 -4.83 23.27 17.47
C ALA A 356 -3.84 22.09 17.54
N TYR A 357 -2.66 22.26 18.15
CA TYR A 357 -1.71 21.16 18.35
C TYR A 357 -2.12 20.23 19.48
N VAL A 358 -2.84 20.77 20.47
CA VAL A 358 -3.42 19.98 21.56
C VAL A 358 -4.59 19.15 21.04
N THR A 359 -5.47 19.73 20.22
CA THR A 359 -6.58 19.00 19.58
C THR A 359 -6.12 18.12 18.42
N GLY A 360 -4.93 18.40 17.86
CA GLY A 360 -4.38 17.73 16.68
C GLY A 360 -5.14 18.05 15.38
N GLU A 361 -6.06 19.01 15.41
CA GLU A 361 -6.90 19.39 14.28
C GLU A 361 -7.15 20.91 14.23
N GLN A 362 -7.23 21.44 13.01
CA GLN A 362 -7.60 22.83 12.71
C GLN A 362 -8.63 22.86 11.58
N GLU A 363 -9.72 23.61 11.77
CA GLU A 363 -10.64 23.90 10.67
C GLU A 363 -10.09 25.01 9.77
N PHE A 364 -10.14 24.78 8.47
CA PHE A 364 -9.76 25.74 7.44
C PHE A 364 -10.63 25.53 6.20
N TYR A 365 -11.26 26.60 5.71
CA TYR A 365 -12.10 26.58 4.51
C TYR A 365 -13.20 25.49 4.52
N GLY A 366 -13.83 25.26 5.69
CA GLY A 366 -14.87 24.23 5.88
C GLY A 366 -14.34 22.80 5.98
N LEU A 367 -13.02 22.60 5.96
CA LEU A 367 -12.37 21.29 6.06
C LEU A 367 -11.57 21.17 7.37
N LYS A 368 -11.51 19.96 7.94
CA LYS A 368 -10.75 19.68 9.18
C LYS A 368 -9.39 19.07 8.88
N PHE A 369 -8.34 19.87 8.97
CA PHE A 369 -6.96 19.46 8.78
C PHE A 369 -6.38 18.88 10.06
N HIS A 370 -5.66 17.77 9.95
CA HIS A 370 -4.72 17.35 10.98
C HIS A 370 -3.54 18.31 11.03
N VAL A 371 -3.13 18.70 12.23
CA VAL A 371 -1.97 19.58 12.45
C VAL A 371 -1.10 19.04 13.58
N THR A 372 0.19 19.33 13.50
CA THR A 372 1.21 19.02 14.51
C THR A 372 2.18 20.20 14.59
N PRO A 373 3.06 20.27 15.60
CA PRO A 373 4.12 21.29 15.66
C PRO A 373 5.10 21.29 14.47
N ALA A 374 4.99 20.35 13.53
CA ALA A 374 5.76 20.36 12.28
C ALA A 374 5.24 21.36 11.23
N VAL A 375 4.04 21.94 11.42
CA VAL A 375 3.43 22.86 10.44
C VAL A 375 2.82 24.07 11.13
N MET A 376 2.86 25.24 10.50
CA MET A 376 2.08 26.40 10.96
C MET A 376 0.59 26.04 10.99
N VAL A 377 -0.10 26.43 12.06
CA VAL A 377 -1.56 26.19 12.18
C VAL A 377 -2.28 26.99 11.09
N PRO A 378 -3.12 26.36 10.23
CA PRO A 378 -3.86 27.06 9.19
C PRO A 378 -4.63 28.28 9.73
N ARG A 379 -4.34 29.46 9.19
CA ARG A 379 -4.92 30.72 9.67
C ARG A 379 -6.20 31.06 8.91
N PRO A 380 -7.25 31.58 9.57
CA PRO A 380 -8.45 32.05 8.87
C PRO A 380 -8.16 33.10 7.79
N ALA A 381 -7.16 33.96 8.01
CA ALA A 381 -6.74 34.97 7.04
C ALA A 381 -6.25 34.38 5.71
N SER A 382 -5.59 33.21 5.75
CA SER A 382 -5.06 32.54 4.55
C SER A 382 -6.16 31.95 3.66
N GLN A 383 -7.41 31.86 4.14
CA GLN A 383 -8.55 31.47 3.29
C GLN A 383 -8.78 32.44 2.13
N THR A 384 -8.35 33.70 2.26
CA THR A 384 -8.42 34.70 1.18
C THR A 384 -7.67 34.25 -0.07
N LEU A 385 -6.54 33.53 0.08
CA LEU A 385 -5.80 33.01 -1.06
C LEU A 385 -6.64 31.97 -1.83
N VAL A 386 -7.23 31.01 -1.10
CA VAL A 386 -8.09 29.98 -1.69
C VAL A 386 -9.30 30.61 -2.38
N ARG A 387 -9.99 31.56 -1.73
CA ARG A 387 -11.12 32.30 -2.36
C ARG A 387 -10.72 33.00 -3.64
N THR A 388 -9.53 33.63 -3.65
CA THR A 388 -9.01 34.36 -4.81
C THR A 388 -8.73 33.40 -5.98
N VAL A 389 -8.11 32.26 -5.69
CA VAL A 389 -7.85 31.21 -6.68
C VAL A 389 -9.16 30.61 -7.22
N VAL A 390 -10.10 30.25 -6.35
CA VAL A 390 -11.40 29.68 -6.76
C VAL A 390 -12.16 30.67 -7.66
N ALA A 391 -12.25 31.94 -7.24
CA ALA A 391 -12.93 32.97 -8.02
C ALA A 391 -12.27 33.16 -9.40
N HIS A 392 -10.94 33.18 -9.47
CA HIS A 392 -10.21 33.28 -10.73
C HIS A 392 -10.48 32.09 -11.67
N LEU A 393 -10.37 30.86 -11.16
CA LEU A 393 -10.56 29.64 -11.94
C LEU A 393 -12.01 29.51 -12.46
N GLN A 394 -13.00 29.93 -11.66
CA GLN A 394 -14.39 30.00 -12.10
C GLN A 394 -14.60 31.02 -13.23
N GLN A 395 -13.93 32.17 -13.17
CA GLN A 395 -14.02 33.20 -14.22
C GLN A 395 -13.33 32.79 -15.52
N THR A 396 -12.21 32.07 -15.44
CA THR A 396 -11.48 31.61 -16.63
C THR A 396 -12.08 30.36 -17.26
N GLY A 397 -12.92 29.62 -16.55
CA GLY A 397 -13.58 28.41 -17.05
C GLY A 397 -12.64 27.22 -17.21
N ILE A 398 -11.48 27.21 -16.53
CA ILE A 398 -10.54 26.09 -16.59
C ILE A 398 -11.14 24.90 -15.82
N GLU A 399 -11.56 23.86 -16.53
CA GLU A 399 -12.25 22.71 -15.94
C GLU A 399 -11.32 21.77 -15.15
N SER A 400 -10.04 21.67 -15.53
CA SER A 400 -9.04 20.79 -14.91
C SER A 400 -7.74 21.51 -14.55
N PRO A 401 -7.78 22.46 -13.60
CA PRO A 401 -6.64 23.31 -13.31
C PRO A 401 -5.50 22.56 -12.63
N SER A 402 -4.26 22.94 -12.96
CA SER A 402 -3.06 22.45 -12.30
C SER A 402 -2.50 23.48 -11.31
N ILE A 403 -2.35 23.09 -10.04
CA ILE A 403 -1.97 23.98 -8.94
C ILE A 403 -0.61 23.59 -8.36
N LEU A 404 0.24 24.59 -8.12
CA LEU A 404 1.48 24.47 -7.35
C LEU A 404 1.33 25.24 -6.03
N ASP A 405 1.52 24.56 -4.90
CA ASP A 405 1.50 25.15 -3.56
C ASP A 405 2.92 25.18 -2.99
N LEU A 406 3.48 26.37 -2.84
CA LEU A 406 4.84 26.56 -2.33
C LEU A 406 4.80 26.76 -0.82
N GLY A 407 5.51 25.92 -0.06
CA GLY A 407 5.48 25.93 1.39
C GLY A 407 4.17 25.32 1.89
N THR A 408 3.84 24.14 1.37
CA THR A 408 2.50 23.55 1.50
C THR A 408 2.10 23.30 2.96
N GLY A 409 3.07 23.11 3.87
CA GLY A 409 2.83 22.94 5.30
C GLY A 409 1.87 21.80 5.58
N SER A 410 0.69 22.11 6.13
CA SER A 410 -0.36 21.12 6.37
C SER A 410 -1.10 20.66 5.09
N GLY A 411 -0.78 21.23 3.93
CA GLY A 411 -1.49 21.08 2.66
C GLY A 411 -2.78 21.90 2.57
N CYS A 412 -3.03 22.84 3.49
CA CYS A 412 -4.36 23.46 3.61
C CYS A 412 -4.77 24.31 2.39
N LEU A 413 -3.83 24.99 1.75
CA LEU A 413 -4.10 25.80 0.55
C LEU A 413 -4.37 24.91 -0.67
N LEU A 414 -3.46 23.96 -0.94
CA LEU A 414 -3.61 23.01 -2.04
C LEU A 414 -4.88 22.17 -1.92
N ILE A 415 -5.06 21.48 -0.80
CA ILE A 415 -6.16 20.52 -0.61
C ILE A 415 -7.51 21.23 -0.67
N SER A 416 -7.66 22.40 -0.04
CA SER A 416 -8.90 23.18 -0.11
C SER A 416 -9.23 23.59 -1.55
N THR A 417 -8.22 23.92 -2.34
CA THR A 417 -8.39 24.25 -3.77
C THR A 417 -8.80 23.01 -4.58
N LEU A 418 -8.17 21.85 -4.33
CA LEU A 418 -8.51 20.59 -5.01
C LEU A 418 -9.89 20.05 -4.65
N THR A 419 -10.40 20.34 -3.45
CA THR A 419 -11.77 19.99 -3.05
C THR A 419 -12.81 20.86 -3.77
N ALA A 420 -12.48 22.11 -4.12
CA ALA A 420 -13.37 22.99 -4.87
C ALA A 420 -13.52 22.60 -6.36
N PHE A 421 -12.56 21.85 -6.92
CA PHE A 421 -12.54 21.45 -8.33
C PHE A 421 -12.23 19.95 -8.48
N PRO A 422 -13.23 19.11 -8.82
CA PRO A 422 -13.07 17.64 -8.89
C PRO A 422 -12.00 17.13 -9.86
N PHE A 423 -11.68 17.89 -10.92
CA PHE A 423 -10.68 17.52 -11.92
C PHE A 423 -9.36 18.27 -11.78
N ALA A 424 -9.21 19.11 -10.76
CA ALA A 424 -7.95 19.77 -10.49
C ALA A 424 -6.88 18.76 -10.06
N THR A 425 -5.63 19.05 -10.39
CA THR A 425 -4.46 18.32 -9.87
C THR A 425 -3.50 19.29 -9.23
N GLY A 426 -2.66 18.86 -8.31
CA GLY A 426 -1.61 19.75 -7.86
C GLY A 426 -0.45 19.13 -7.11
N VAL A 427 0.54 19.98 -6.91
CA VAL A 427 1.83 19.66 -6.31
C VAL A 427 2.04 20.58 -5.11
N GLY A 428 2.28 20.01 -3.93
CA GLY A 428 2.72 20.73 -2.75
C GLY A 428 4.23 20.58 -2.59
N LEU A 429 4.96 21.69 -2.53
CA LEU A 429 6.38 21.72 -2.22
C LEU A 429 6.59 22.20 -0.79
N ASP A 430 7.46 21.55 -0.05
CA ASP A 430 7.91 22.02 1.26
C ASP A 430 9.37 21.66 1.49
N ALA A 431 10.08 22.48 2.27
CA ALA A 431 11.46 22.21 2.66
C ALA A 431 11.52 21.19 3.81
N SER A 432 10.43 21.01 4.54
CA SER A 432 10.36 20.15 5.72
C SER A 432 9.76 18.77 5.39
N PRO A 433 10.51 17.67 5.55
CA PRO A 433 9.99 16.32 5.35
C PRO A 433 8.81 16.00 6.26
N THR A 434 8.82 16.50 7.50
CA THR A 434 7.76 16.28 8.49
C THR A 434 6.49 17.08 8.17
N ALA A 435 6.61 18.27 7.56
CA ALA A 435 5.47 18.99 7.01
C ALA A 435 4.80 18.21 5.87
N LEU A 436 5.60 17.64 4.96
CA LEU A 436 5.07 16.81 3.85
C LEU A 436 4.34 15.56 4.35
N GLU A 437 4.75 14.95 5.47
CA GLU A 437 4.00 13.86 6.10
C GLU A 437 2.61 14.31 6.57
N VAL A 438 2.52 15.52 7.16
CA VAL A 438 1.23 16.11 7.57
C VAL A 438 0.37 16.40 6.35
N ALA A 439 0.92 17.01 5.30
CA ALA A 439 0.21 17.31 4.06
C ALA A 439 -0.33 16.05 3.37
N LYS A 440 0.50 15.00 3.24
CA LYS A 440 0.09 13.69 2.72
C LYS A 440 -1.03 13.08 3.55
N ARG A 441 -0.91 13.11 4.88
CA ARG A 441 -1.96 12.60 5.76
C ARG A 441 -3.28 13.34 5.57
N ASN A 442 -3.22 14.65 5.39
CA ASN A 442 -4.40 15.47 5.10
C ASN A 442 -4.99 15.18 3.72
N SER A 443 -4.18 14.94 2.69
CA SER A 443 -4.69 14.62 1.36
C SER A 443 -5.42 13.28 1.33
N TYR A 444 -4.94 12.28 2.07
CA TYR A 444 -5.67 11.02 2.29
C TYR A 444 -6.95 11.24 3.08
N LYS A 445 -6.88 11.98 4.20
CA LYS A 445 -8.04 12.26 5.08
C LYS A 445 -9.17 12.97 4.33
N LEU A 446 -8.83 13.85 3.40
CA LEU A 446 -9.77 14.70 2.65
C LEU A 446 -9.99 14.21 1.22
N SER A 447 -9.59 12.97 0.90
CA SER A 447 -9.88 12.28 -0.37
C SER A 447 -9.41 13.01 -1.63
N VAL A 448 -8.22 13.63 -1.57
CA VAL A 448 -7.57 14.26 -2.74
C VAL A 448 -6.21 13.65 -3.08
N SER A 449 -5.79 12.58 -2.37
CA SER A 449 -4.49 11.92 -2.56
C SER A 449 -4.22 11.49 -3.99
N ASP A 450 -5.24 11.05 -4.74
CA ASP A 450 -5.11 10.58 -6.12
C ASP A 450 -4.89 11.72 -7.13
N ARG A 451 -4.95 12.98 -6.67
CA ARG A 451 -4.79 14.19 -7.48
C ARG A 451 -3.79 15.17 -6.87
N SER A 452 -3.08 14.77 -5.81
CA SER A 452 -2.10 15.60 -5.12
C SER A 452 -0.76 14.87 -4.99
N SER A 453 0.33 15.55 -5.33
CA SER A 453 1.70 15.07 -5.13
C SER A 453 2.44 16.01 -4.18
N PHE A 454 3.33 15.48 -3.35
CA PHE A 454 4.07 16.26 -2.35
C PHE A 454 5.56 16.02 -2.46
N ILE A 455 6.33 17.08 -2.71
CA ILE A 455 7.76 17.03 -3.00
C ILE A 455 8.59 17.82 -2.00
N LEU A 456 9.77 17.29 -1.70
CA LEU A 456 10.77 17.97 -0.88
C LEU A 456 11.55 18.95 -1.75
N GLY A 457 11.60 20.22 -1.34
CA GLY A 457 12.34 21.24 -2.07
C GLY A 457 12.33 22.60 -1.37
N GLU A 458 13.31 23.43 -1.72
CA GLU A 458 13.41 24.82 -1.27
C GLU A 458 12.91 25.75 -2.39
N PHE A 459 12.37 26.92 -2.03
CA PHE A 459 11.84 27.88 -3.01
C PHE A 459 12.83 28.21 -4.13
N ALA A 460 14.07 28.57 -3.78
CA ALA A 460 15.09 28.97 -4.75
C ALA A 460 15.62 27.82 -5.63
N LYS A 461 15.24 26.56 -5.35
CA LYS A 461 15.65 25.37 -6.13
C LYS A 461 14.45 24.66 -6.76
N LEU A 462 13.38 25.40 -7.03
CA LEU A 462 12.13 24.85 -7.54
C LEU A 462 12.32 24.05 -8.84
N GLY A 463 13.17 24.51 -9.76
CA GLY A 463 13.47 23.79 -11.01
C GLY A 463 14.06 22.40 -10.78
N GLN A 464 14.96 22.26 -9.81
CA GLN A 464 15.52 20.96 -9.42
C GLN A 464 14.47 20.06 -8.78
N ALA A 465 13.62 20.59 -7.90
CA ALA A 465 12.59 19.81 -7.23
C ALA A 465 11.54 19.26 -8.23
N LEU A 466 11.14 20.06 -9.21
CA LEU A 466 10.18 19.65 -10.25
C LEU A 466 10.78 18.64 -11.25
N SER A 467 12.07 18.72 -11.56
CA SER A 467 12.73 17.75 -12.45
C SER A 467 12.78 16.35 -11.84
N ILE A 468 13.02 16.25 -10.53
CA ILE A 468 12.97 14.99 -9.78
C ILE A 468 11.57 14.36 -9.84
N LEU A 469 10.52 15.17 -9.71
CA LEU A 469 9.13 14.70 -9.77
C LEU A 469 8.80 14.07 -11.13
N LYS A 470 9.33 14.63 -12.23
CA LYS A 470 9.16 14.07 -13.59
C LYS A 470 9.85 12.72 -13.78
N ALA A 471 10.93 12.45 -13.04
CA ALA A 471 11.75 11.24 -13.19
C ALA A 471 11.27 10.03 -12.34
N ILE A 472 10.43 10.24 -11.33
CA ILE A 472 10.13 9.23 -10.29
C ILE A 472 8.67 8.73 -10.32
N CYS A 473 7.76 9.34 -11.08
CA CYS A 473 6.33 9.04 -10.95
C CYS A 473 5.83 7.87 -11.82
N ASP A 474 5.51 6.75 -11.17
CA ASP A 474 4.52 5.73 -11.62
C ASP A 474 3.09 6.04 -11.05
N GLY A 475 2.86 7.26 -10.53
CA GLY A 475 1.59 7.74 -9.92
C GLY A 475 0.85 8.80 -10.77
N PRO A 476 -0.18 9.51 -10.23
CA PRO A 476 -0.88 10.58 -10.95
C PRO A 476 0.13 11.64 -11.40
N GLN A 477 0.33 11.75 -12.72
CA GLN A 477 1.34 12.64 -13.28
C GLN A 477 0.95 14.10 -13.01
N PRO A 478 1.87 14.93 -12.48
CA PRO A 478 1.62 16.37 -12.36
C PRO A 478 1.41 16.94 -13.76
N ARG A 479 0.31 17.69 -13.92
CA ARG A 479 0.00 18.36 -15.18
C ARG A 479 0.83 19.63 -15.27
N TYR A 480 1.81 19.63 -16.17
CA TYR A 480 2.49 20.85 -16.59
C TYR A 480 1.81 21.41 -17.84
N PRO A 481 1.79 22.73 -18.04
CA PRO A 481 2.21 23.78 -17.10
C PRO A 481 1.20 23.99 -15.96
N PHE A 482 1.63 24.61 -14.86
CA PHE A 482 0.74 25.04 -13.79
C PHE A 482 -0.11 26.24 -14.21
N ASP A 483 -1.36 26.24 -13.78
CA ASP A 483 -2.32 27.34 -13.97
C ASP A 483 -2.23 28.36 -12.85
N VAL A 484 -1.98 27.86 -11.64
CA VAL A 484 -1.98 28.64 -10.42
C VAL A 484 -0.79 28.23 -9.57
N ILE A 485 -0.10 29.23 -9.03
CA ILE A 485 0.85 29.10 -7.93
C ILE A 485 0.24 29.82 -6.73
N ILE A 486 0.11 29.11 -5.62
CA ILE A 486 -0.40 29.63 -4.35
C ILE A 486 0.68 29.46 -3.28
N CYS A 487 0.83 30.45 -2.39
CA CYS A 487 1.84 30.38 -1.33
C CYS A 487 1.48 31.29 -0.16
N ASN A 488 1.58 30.75 1.06
CA ASN A 488 1.72 31.55 2.27
C ASN A 488 3.17 31.43 2.78
N PRO A 489 4.09 32.31 2.38
CA PRO A 489 5.48 32.23 2.77
C PRO A 489 5.70 32.74 4.20
N PRO A 490 6.78 32.33 4.88
CA PRO A 490 7.20 33.02 6.10
C PRO A 490 7.54 34.48 5.78
N TYR A 491 7.15 35.41 6.67
CA TYR A 491 7.38 36.85 6.48
C TYR A 491 7.74 37.60 7.77
N LEU A 492 7.76 36.92 8.93
CA LEU A 492 8.09 37.56 10.19
C LEU A 492 9.58 37.83 10.28
N ASN A 493 9.94 38.99 10.83
CA ASN A 493 11.31 39.36 11.09
C ASN A 493 11.69 38.99 12.53
N LYS A 494 12.65 38.06 12.67
CA LYS A 494 13.06 37.52 13.98
C LYS A 494 13.58 38.60 14.94
N ARG A 495 14.17 39.69 14.43
CA ARG A 495 14.70 40.80 15.25
C ARG A 495 13.65 41.82 15.68
N ARG A 496 12.53 41.91 14.97
CA ARG A 496 11.48 42.91 15.20
C ARG A 496 10.24 42.35 15.89
N THR A 497 10.12 41.03 15.98
CA THR A 497 9.00 40.37 16.65
C THR A 497 9.10 40.63 18.14
N LYS A 498 8.13 41.36 18.70
CA LYS A 498 8.12 41.76 20.10
C LYS A 498 7.87 40.54 20.99
N ASN A 499 8.34 40.56 22.24
CA ASN A 499 8.20 39.44 23.19
C ASN A 499 6.76 38.93 23.34
N PHE A 500 5.74 39.81 23.29
CA PHE A 500 4.33 39.42 23.38
C PHE A 500 3.82 38.69 22.12
N GLU A 501 4.26 39.11 20.93
CA GLU A 501 3.93 38.41 19.67
C GLU A 501 4.66 37.07 19.58
N ALA A 502 5.89 37.00 20.06
CA ALA A 502 6.66 35.77 20.16
C ALA A 502 5.99 34.74 21.08
N GLN A 503 5.28 35.19 22.12
CA GLN A 503 4.53 34.31 23.03
C GLN A 503 3.29 33.70 22.35
N ALA A 504 2.60 34.45 21.48
CA ALA A 504 1.46 33.94 20.71
C ALA A 504 1.85 32.97 19.57
N LEU A 505 3.13 32.97 19.20
CA LEU A 505 3.73 32.13 18.15
C LEU A 505 4.53 30.94 18.72
N LYS A 506 4.60 30.83 20.05
CA LYS A 506 5.38 29.80 20.72
C LYS A 506 4.85 28.41 20.35
N GLY A 507 5.77 27.48 20.08
CA GLY A 507 5.44 26.11 19.71
C GLY A 507 5.14 25.86 18.22
N GLU A 508 4.99 26.90 17.40
CA GLU A 508 4.93 26.76 15.94
C GLU A 508 6.34 26.73 15.31
N PRO A 509 6.54 26.05 14.18
CA PRO A 509 7.87 25.88 13.60
C PRO A 509 8.43 27.21 13.09
N GLU A 510 9.61 27.59 13.56
CA GLU A 510 10.22 28.90 13.23
C GLU A 510 10.39 29.09 11.71
N GLU A 511 10.74 28.04 10.99
CA GLU A 511 10.91 28.02 9.53
C GLU A 511 9.63 28.37 8.75
N ALA A 512 8.45 28.15 9.32
CA ALA A 512 7.17 28.53 8.72
C ALA A 512 6.72 29.96 9.08
N LEU A 513 7.38 30.58 10.06
CA LEU A 513 7.02 31.90 10.58
C LEU A 513 7.98 33.00 10.10
N PHE A 514 9.28 32.76 10.21
CA PHE A 514 10.31 33.79 10.09
C PHE A 514 11.02 33.77 8.75
N ALA A 515 11.01 34.90 8.06
CA ALA A 515 11.85 35.14 6.89
C ALA A 515 13.06 35.99 7.29
N GLY A 516 14.24 35.36 7.22
CA GLY A 516 15.56 35.98 7.33
C GLY A 516 15.67 37.18 8.30
N GLY A 517 16.40 38.21 7.86
CA GLY A 517 16.66 39.41 8.65
C GLY A 517 15.76 40.59 8.31
N THR A 518 15.04 40.53 7.18
CA THR A 518 14.20 41.63 6.66
C THR A 518 12.73 41.28 6.62
N GLY A 519 12.37 40.00 6.52
CA GLY A 519 11.00 39.53 6.31
C GLY A 519 10.66 39.29 4.83
N TYR A 520 11.57 39.64 3.90
CA TYR A 520 11.33 39.56 2.45
C TYR A 520 12.03 38.38 1.77
N GLU A 521 12.92 37.69 2.47
CA GLU A 521 13.81 36.67 1.91
C GLU A 521 13.06 35.50 1.28
N ALA A 522 11.90 35.11 1.83
CA ALA A 522 11.09 34.06 1.24
C ALA A 522 10.50 34.48 -0.12
N TYR A 523 10.06 35.74 -0.26
CA TYR A 523 9.57 36.27 -1.53
C TYR A 523 10.69 36.35 -2.58
N GLU A 524 11.90 36.76 -2.18
CA GLU A 524 13.08 36.77 -3.05
C GLU A 524 13.45 35.35 -3.51
N ALA A 525 13.41 34.37 -2.59
CA ALA A 525 13.68 32.97 -2.92
C ALA A 525 12.61 32.36 -3.86
N ILE A 526 11.34 32.74 -3.69
CA ILE A 526 10.26 32.34 -4.60
C ILE A 526 10.48 32.94 -5.98
N GLU A 527 10.80 34.24 -6.07
CA GLU A 527 11.07 34.90 -7.35
C GLU A 527 12.26 34.26 -8.07
N GLU A 528 13.33 33.94 -7.35
CA GLU A 528 14.49 33.22 -7.88
C GLU A 528 14.10 31.83 -8.41
N GLY A 529 13.42 31.01 -7.62
CA GLY A 529 13.00 29.67 -8.04
C GLY A 529 12.06 29.66 -9.24
N LEU A 530 11.24 30.70 -9.39
CA LEU A 530 10.34 30.85 -10.54
C LEU A 530 11.07 31.20 -11.84
N LYS A 531 12.31 31.70 -11.78
CA LYS A 531 13.18 31.88 -12.95
C LYS A 531 13.60 30.53 -13.53
N ASP A 532 14.01 29.61 -12.66
CA ASP A 532 14.54 28.31 -13.05
C ASP A 532 13.52 27.44 -13.80
N VAL A 533 12.23 27.62 -13.50
CA VAL A 533 11.14 26.85 -14.10
C VAL A 533 10.45 27.55 -15.27
N GLY A 534 10.90 28.76 -15.58
CA GLY A 534 10.29 29.63 -16.58
C GLY A 534 10.97 29.63 -17.95
N GLY A 535 12.14 29.02 -18.10
CA GLY A 535 12.84 28.87 -19.38
C GLY A 535 12.71 27.45 -19.96
N GLU A 536 13.16 27.23 -21.20
CA GLU A 536 13.18 25.92 -21.89
C GLU A 536 14.03 24.82 -21.19
N GLY A 537 14.59 25.13 -20.02
CA GLY A 537 15.55 24.32 -19.28
C GLY A 537 14.95 23.21 -18.42
N VAL A 538 14.05 22.38 -18.97
CA VAL A 538 13.85 20.97 -18.57
C VAL A 538 13.22 20.24 -19.77
N GLU A 539 14.02 19.55 -20.59
CA GLU A 539 13.61 18.73 -21.75
C GLU A 539 12.16 18.96 -22.24
N GLY A 540 11.97 20.08 -22.95
CA GLY A 540 10.85 20.31 -23.88
C GLY A 540 9.52 20.83 -23.34
N VAL A 541 9.31 21.05 -22.02
CA VAL A 541 8.04 21.63 -21.50
C VAL A 541 8.31 22.57 -20.32
N SER A 542 8.00 23.86 -20.48
CA SER A 542 8.00 24.85 -19.39
C SER A 542 6.97 24.48 -18.32
N ALA A 543 7.36 24.55 -17.04
CA ALA A 543 6.42 24.27 -15.94
C ALA A 543 5.38 25.39 -15.78
N LEU A 544 5.56 26.53 -16.43
CA LEU A 544 4.72 27.73 -16.34
C LEU A 544 4.34 28.23 -17.75
N ARG A 545 3.14 28.80 -17.89
CA ARG A 545 2.64 29.39 -19.15
C ARG A 545 2.23 30.85 -19.02
N ALA A 546 2.12 31.56 -20.15
CA ALA A 546 1.37 32.81 -20.21
C ALA A 546 0.01 32.65 -19.53
N GLY A 547 -0.36 33.61 -18.68
CA GLY A 547 -1.61 33.58 -17.95
C GLY A 547 -1.57 32.83 -16.62
N THR A 548 -0.47 32.13 -16.28
CA THR A 548 -0.31 31.52 -14.95
C THR A 548 -0.51 32.58 -13.88
N LEU A 549 -1.34 32.28 -12.88
CA LEU A 549 -1.62 33.16 -11.75
C LEU A 549 -0.66 32.85 -10.59
N LEU A 550 -0.07 33.88 -9.99
CA LEU A 550 0.70 33.77 -8.76
C LEU A 550 -0.03 34.52 -7.65
N VAL A 551 -0.34 33.82 -6.57
CA VAL A 551 -1.16 34.29 -5.45
C VAL A 551 -0.36 34.11 -4.17
N LEU A 552 0.05 35.23 -3.56
CA LEU A 552 0.94 35.22 -2.39
C LEU A 552 0.27 35.89 -1.20
N GLU A 553 0.37 35.27 -0.02
CA GLU A 553 0.05 35.95 1.23
C GLU A 553 1.05 37.07 1.49
N VAL A 554 0.58 38.23 1.96
CA VAL A 554 1.41 39.36 2.39
C VAL A 554 0.90 39.92 3.71
N ALA A 555 1.83 40.28 4.60
CA ALA A 555 1.47 41.02 5.79
C ALA A 555 1.15 42.49 5.44
N PRO A 556 0.33 43.18 6.26
CA PRO A 556 0.00 44.58 6.06
C PRO A 556 1.25 45.47 5.91
N GLY A 557 1.33 46.21 4.80
CA GLY A 557 2.41 47.15 4.50
C GLY A 557 3.57 46.55 3.70
N MET A 558 3.56 45.24 3.43
CA MET A 558 4.61 44.58 2.64
C MET A 558 4.33 44.60 1.13
N ALA A 559 3.06 44.78 0.72
CA ALA A 559 2.63 44.60 -0.68
C ALA A 559 3.43 45.45 -1.67
N LYS A 560 3.79 46.69 -1.30
CA LYS A 560 4.58 47.58 -2.16
C LYS A 560 5.96 47.01 -2.51
N ILE A 561 6.64 46.41 -1.54
CA ILE A 561 7.99 45.86 -1.73
C ILE A 561 7.90 44.51 -2.42
N VAL A 562 6.96 43.65 -2.01
CA VAL A 562 6.69 42.37 -2.69
C VAL A 562 6.36 42.60 -4.17
N LYS A 563 5.54 43.60 -4.50
CA LYS A 563 5.31 44.03 -5.88
C LYS A 563 6.61 44.34 -6.63
N GLN A 564 7.53 45.08 -6.00
CA GLN A 564 8.82 45.42 -6.63
C GLN A 564 9.72 44.20 -6.84
N ILE A 565 9.73 43.24 -5.91
CA ILE A 565 10.50 41.99 -6.05
C ILE A 565 10.10 41.27 -7.35
N PHE A 566 8.79 41.12 -7.59
CA PHE A 566 8.28 40.39 -8.77
C PHE A 566 8.25 41.22 -10.07
N GLU A 567 8.14 42.56 -10.00
CA GLU A 567 8.14 43.43 -11.20
C GLU A 567 9.55 43.86 -11.65
N LYS A 568 10.51 44.04 -10.73
CA LYS A 568 11.85 44.59 -11.01
C LYS A 568 12.93 43.53 -10.81
N ARG A 569 13.16 42.71 -11.85
CA ARG A 569 14.18 41.65 -11.89
C ARG A 569 15.53 42.10 -11.31
N GLY A 570 16.12 41.30 -10.41
CA GLY A 570 17.56 41.26 -10.13
C GLY A 570 18.17 42.37 -9.26
N ARG A 571 17.39 43.20 -8.55
CA ARG A 571 17.95 44.20 -7.62
C ARG A 571 17.92 43.68 -6.18
N LYS A 572 19.06 43.78 -5.48
CA LYS A 572 19.12 43.56 -4.01
C LYS A 572 18.49 44.75 -3.30
N PHE A 573 17.53 44.51 -2.42
CA PHE A 573 16.90 45.57 -1.63
C PHE A 573 17.63 45.72 -0.29
N LYS A 574 17.98 46.95 0.08
CA LYS A 574 18.55 47.27 1.40
C LYS A 574 17.49 48.03 2.18
N VAL A 575 16.94 47.41 3.22
CA VAL A 575 16.03 48.09 4.15
C VAL A 575 16.89 49.03 5.02
N ALA A 576 16.70 50.34 4.89
CA ALA A 576 17.36 51.30 5.77
C ALA A 576 16.70 51.25 7.16
N ASN A 577 17.49 51.13 8.23
CA ASN A 577 17.01 51.33 9.59
C ASN A 577 16.73 52.83 9.78
N GLN A 578 15.49 53.20 10.12
CA GLN A 578 15.14 54.56 10.53
C GLN A 578 15.01 54.61 12.06
N GLU A 579 15.55 55.68 12.65
CA GLU A 579 15.43 56.01 14.08
C GLU A 579 13.96 56.23 14.49
N ASP A 580 13.69 56.02 15.77
CA ASP A 580 12.37 56.03 16.40
C ASP A 580 11.55 57.29 16.08
N GLY A 581 10.35 57.14 15.49
CA GLY A 581 9.33 58.21 15.50
C GLY A 581 8.39 58.39 14.30
N VAL A 582 8.54 57.67 13.17
CA VAL A 582 7.64 57.83 12.00
C VAL A 582 7.07 56.49 11.53
N SER A 583 5.77 56.43 11.24
CA SER A 583 5.09 55.20 10.83
C SER A 583 5.36 54.83 9.36
N GLY A 584 6.02 53.68 9.15
CA GLY A 584 6.13 53.00 7.86
C GLY A 584 7.58 52.83 7.36
N PRO A 585 7.97 51.67 6.80
CA PRO A 585 9.31 51.48 6.27
C PRO A 585 9.54 52.33 5.01
N SER A 586 10.53 53.23 5.06
CA SER A 586 11.09 53.83 3.84
C SER A 586 12.24 52.95 3.34
N VAL A 587 12.02 52.26 2.23
CA VAL A 587 13.07 51.52 1.51
C VAL A 587 13.62 52.41 0.42
N VAL A 588 14.91 52.70 0.49
CA VAL A 588 15.68 53.33 -0.58
C VAL A 588 16.22 52.19 -1.45
N ALA A 589 15.86 52.16 -2.73
CA ALA A 589 16.52 51.28 -3.68
C ALA A 589 18.01 51.66 -3.71
N VAL A 590 18.90 50.74 -3.37
CA VAL A 590 20.32 50.97 -3.54
C VAL A 590 20.62 50.74 -5.00
N GLU A 591 20.87 51.81 -5.75
CA GLU A 591 21.58 51.69 -7.02
C GLU A 591 22.97 51.16 -6.69
N SER A 592 23.19 49.88 -6.97
CA SER A 592 24.54 49.33 -7.07
C SER A 592 25.22 50.07 -8.22
N SER A 593 26.13 50.98 -7.89
CA SER A 593 26.88 51.85 -8.80
C SER A 593 27.90 51.11 -9.69
N GLU A 594 27.58 49.89 -10.13
CA GLU A 594 28.38 49.08 -11.06
C GLU A 594 27.54 48.48 -12.19
N ILE A 595 26.34 49.03 -12.48
CA ILE A 595 25.51 48.59 -13.62
C ILE A 595 25.03 49.80 -14.44
N GLU A 596 25.92 50.75 -14.74
CA GLU A 596 25.65 51.79 -15.77
C GLU A 596 26.37 51.50 -17.10
N GLN A 597 26.96 50.31 -17.27
CA GLN A 597 27.55 49.88 -18.56
C GLN A 597 26.87 48.67 -19.20
N ALA A 598 25.72 48.22 -18.69
CA ALA A 598 24.97 47.09 -19.27
C ALA A 598 23.67 47.47 -19.99
N ASP A 599 23.34 48.76 -20.09
CA ASP A 599 22.08 49.23 -20.70
C ASP A 599 22.11 49.36 -22.24
N THR A 600 23.13 48.82 -22.92
CA THR A 600 23.22 48.80 -24.38
C THR A 600 23.50 47.41 -24.97
N LEU A 601 22.85 46.37 -24.44
CA LEU A 601 22.76 45.08 -25.12
C LEU A 601 21.29 44.61 -25.14
N ASN A 602 20.65 44.85 -26.29
CA ASN A 602 19.42 44.23 -26.77
C ASN A 602 18.39 43.79 -25.72
N VAL A 603 17.36 44.64 -25.58
CA VAL A 603 16.03 44.26 -25.13
C VAL A 603 15.46 43.22 -26.11
N GLY A 604 15.82 41.94 -25.90
CA GLY A 604 15.08 40.80 -26.42
C GLY A 604 13.72 40.69 -25.73
N GLY A 605 12.70 40.28 -26.48
CA GLY A 605 11.28 40.29 -26.12
C GLY A 605 10.93 39.73 -24.73
N GLY A 606 9.88 40.31 -24.14
CA GLY A 606 9.43 40.05 -22.78
C GLY A 606 8.71 38.72 -22.58
N GLU A 607 9.48 37.64 -22.45
CA GLU A 607 8.97 36.32 -22.02
C GLU A 607 9.24 36.09 -20.51
N GLY A 608 8.24 35.53 -19.80
CA GLY A 608 8.33 35.14 -18.39
C GLY A 608 8.41 36.27 -17.36
N ARG A 609 7.71 37.40 -17.53
CA ARG A 609 7.59 38.45 -16.47
C ARG A 609 6.33 38.26 -15.63
N TRP A 610 6.37 38.63 -14.35
CA TRP A 610 5.19 38.70 -13.49
C TRP A 610 4.64 40.13 -13.49
N THR A 611 3.38 40.28 -13.90
CA THR A 611 2.68 41.57 -13.91
C THR A 611 1.69 41.62 -12.75
N PHE A 612 1.70 42.70 -11.97
CA PHE A 612 0.73 42.91 -10.91
C PHE A 612 -0.70 42.94 -11.46
N VAL A 613 -1.61 42.20 -10.82
CA VAL A 613 -3.03 42.12 -11.17
C VAL A 613 -3.87 42.85 -10.12
N ASP A 614 -3.72 42.45 -8.86
CA ASP A 614 -4.58 42.96 -7.79
C ASP A 614 -3.92 42.81 -6.41
N LEU A 615 -4.42 43.58 -5.44
CA LEU A 615 -4.11 43.50 -4.02
C LEU A 615 -5.40 43.33 -3.24
N ILE A 616 -5.66 42.09 -2.83
CA ILE A 616 -6.85 41.72 -2.08
C ILE A 616 -6.67 42.09 -0.60
N ARG A 617 -7.67 42.80 -0.08
CA ARG A 617 -7.76 43.22 1.32
C ARG A 617 -8.87 42.42 2.02
N ASP A 618 -8.72 42.20 3.32
CA ASP A 618 -9.81 41.62 4.13
C ASP A 618 -10.93 42.64 4.41
N ASP A 619 -11.98 42.19 5.10
CA ASP A 619 -13.14 43.01 5.48
C ASP A 619 -12.76 44.22 6.37
N LYS A 620 -11.56 44.23 6.94
CA LYS A 620 -11.00 45.34 7.74
C LYS A 620 -10.09 46.26 6.92
N GLY A 621 -9.98 46.03 5.61
CA GLY A 621 -9.14 46.80 4.70
C GLY A 621 -7.64 46.48 4.81
N LEU A 622 -7.25 45.43 5.54
CA LEU A 622 -5.84 45.03 5.66
C LEU A 622 -5.41 44.23 4.45
N GLU A 623 -4.19 44.46 3.98
CA GLU A 623 -3.58 43.68 2.90
C GLU A 623 -3.46 42.21 3.30
N ARG A 624 -3.88 41.31 2.42
CA ARG A 624 -3.82 39.86 2.66
C ARG A 624 -3.16 39.09 1.54
N CYS A 625 -3.49 39.43 0.31
CA CYS A 625 -3.08 38.64 -0.83
C CYS A 625 -2.71 39.56 -1.99
N ILE A 626 -1.51 39.36 -2.54
CA ILE A 626 -1.07 40.04 -3.76
C ILE A 626 -1.11 39.05 -4.93
N VAL A 627 -1.62 39.51 -6.06
CA VAL A 627 -1.87 38.67 -7.23
C VAL A 627 -1.05 39.17 -8.41
N PHE A 628 -0.34 38.26 -9.06
CA PHE A 628 0.40 38.51 -10.30
C PHE A 628 -0.07 37.55 -11.39
N ARG A 629 0.16 37.95 -12.64
CA ARG A 629 -0.05 37.12 -13.82
C ARG A 629 1.23 37.06 -14.62
N ARG A 630 1.59 35.86 -15.06
CA ARG A 630 2.73 35.66 -15.95
C ARG A 630 2.41 36.17 -17.36
N THR A 631 3.29 37.02 -17.89
CA THR A 631 3.28 37.50 -19.28
C THR A 631 4.40 36.80 -20.03
N GLY A 632 4.06 36.03 -21.08
CA GLY A 632 4.99 35.17 -21.84
C GLY A 632 5.09 33.78 -21.23
#